data_AF-A0A553IAC6-F1
#
_entry.id   AF-A0A553IAC6-F1
#
_cell.length_a   1.000
_cell.length_b   1.000
_cell.length_c   1.000
_cell.angle_alpha   90.00
_cell.angle_beta   90.00
_cell.angle_gamma   90.00
#
_symmetry.space_group_name_H-M   'P 1'
#
loop_
_entity.id
_entity.type
_entity.pdbx_description
1 polymer ?
#
loop_
_entity_poly.entity_id
_entity_poly.type
_entity_poly.pdbx_seq_one_letter_code
_entity_poly.pdbx_strand_id
1 'polypeptide(L)'
;MEINTENNSVDTLAAPVTPATPITQPQKKTVKYHLTHSDAAKKTALRTIIKFRDDLKLPVSNTDIFKYTGFTHATGYRVLKDSTDHRFHNNPFCDETRGRPRALTEANIDQIIEFLGREGCSLPWANLCAAAGLEFPNLSKPPSTTTIKKAVYGRGWRKCVACSKFWTFKNVADEHDRLAQEQLEKHKLDLAYFRFGPNGKVNVTRKAGTQYCTECIQSRALDSHLKNRINK
;
A
#
# COMPACT_ATOMS: atom_id res chain seq x y z
N MET A 1 -25.04 -40.20 71.56
CA MET A 1 -24.22 -39.35 70.67
C MET A 1 -23.40 -40.28 69.81
N GLU A 2 -23.95 -40.66 68.66
CA GLU A 2 -23.28 -41.54 67.69
C GLU A 2 -22.93 -40.68 66.48
N ILE A 3 -21.64 -40.69 66.12
CA ILE A 3 -21.06 -39.87 65.07
C ILE A 3 -20.91 -40.80 63.86
N ASN A 4 -21.74 -40.61 62.84
CA ASN A 4 -21.61 -41.30 61.56
C ASN A 4 -20.60 -40.55 60.68
N THR A 5 -19.52 -41.23 60.30
CA THR A 5 -18.49 -40.73 59.38
C THR A 5 -18.78 -41.28 57.99
N GLU A 6 -19.30 -40.45 57.10
CA GLU A 6 -19.48 -40.78 55.68
C GLU A 6 -18.16 -40.61 54.92
N ASN A 7 -17.69 -41.69 54.32
CA ASN A 7 -16.52 -41.74 53.45
C ASN A 7 -16.87 -41.19 52.06
N ASN A 8 -16.32 -40.03 51.70
CA ASN A 8 -16.41 -39.46 50.36
C ASN A 8 -15.27 -40.01 49.48
N SER A 9 -15.62 -40.94 48.58
CA SER A 9 -14.75 -41.45 47.52
C SER A 9 -14.66 -40.44 46.38
N VAL A 10 -13.47 -39.90 46.11
CA VAL A 10 -13.24 -38.96 45.01
C VAL A 10 -12.76 -39.74 43.79
N ASP A 11 -13.68 -40.07 42.88
CA ASP A 11 -13.37 -40.67 41.59
C ASP A 11 -12.61 -39.66 40.70
N THR A 12 -11.34 -39.96 40.45
CA THR A 12 -10.48 -39.17 39.56
C THR A 12 -10.68 -39.66 38.12
N LEU A 13 -11.47 -38.92 37.34
CA LEU A 13 -11.65 -39.17 35.91
C LEU A 13 -10.36 -38.85 35.15
N ALA A 14 -9.72 -39.88 34.60
CA ALA A 14 -8.55 -39.76 33.73
C ALA A 14 -8.91 -39.09 32.40
N ALA A 15 -8.14 -38.06 32.01
CA ALA A 15 -8.33 -37.35 30.76
C ALA A 15 -7.99 -38.22 29.52
N PRO A 16 -8.72 -38.08 28.41
CA PRO A 16 -8.47 -38.85 27.19
C PRO A 16 -7.16 -38.44 26.51
N VAL A 17 -6.36 -39.44 26.16
CA VAL A 17 -5.06 -39.28 25.51
C VAL A 17 -5.28 -38.97 24.02
N THR A 18 -4.82 -37.80 23.58
CA THR A 18 -4.92 -37.35 22.18
C THR A 18 -3.96 -38.16 21.28
N PRO A 19 -4.40 -38.72 20.15
CA PRO A 19 -3.51 -39.46 19.25
C PRO A 19 -2.49 -38.54 18.57
N ALA A 20 -1.24 -39.01 18.48
CA ALA A 20 -0.11 -38.29 17.92
C ALA A 20 -0.30 -38.01 16.42
N THR A 21 -0.07 -36.76 16.02
CA THR A 21 -0.15 -36.29 14.63
C THR A 21 0.93 -36.95 13.76
N PRO A 22 0.61 -37.44 12.56
CA PRO A 22 1.58 -38.06 11.67
C PRO A 22 2.65 -37.05 11.19
N ILE A 23 3.91 -37.46 11.32
CA ILE A 23 5.09 -36.70 10.91
C ILE A 23 5.07 -36.52 9.39
N THR A 24 4.88 -35.29 8.94
CA THR A 24 4.92 -34.92 7.52
C THR A 24 6.35 -35.02 7.00
N GLN A 25 6.57 -35.83 5.96
CA GLN A 25 7.89 -35.98 5.33
C GLN A 25 8.41 -34.64 4.79
N PRO A 26 9.72 -34.34 4.94
CA PRO A 26 10.30 -33.11 4.44
C PRO A 26 10.20 -33.04 2.92
N GLN A 27 9.50 -32.03 2.40
CA GLN A 27 9.38 -31.81 0.97
C GLN A 27 10.76 -31.54 0.35
N LYS A 28 11.09 -32.29 -0.71
CA LYS A 28 12.32 -32.10 -1.49
C LYS A 28 12.40 -30.65 -1.96
N LYS A 29 13.40 -29.92 -1.46
CA LYS A 29 13.66 -28.54 -1.87
C LYS A 29 14.01 -28.52 -3.36
N THR A 30 13.09 -28.05 -4.18
CA THR A 30 13.36 -27.73 -5.59
C THR A 30 14.38 -26.59 -5.64
N VAL A 31 15.59 -26.88 -6.09
CA VAL A 31 16.63 -25.88 -6.34
C VAL A 31 16.12 -24.94 -7.44
N LYS A 32 15.84 -23.69 -7.07
CA LYS A 32 15.48 -22.64 -8.02
C LYS A 32 16.77 -22.15 -8.69
N TYR A 33 16.98 -22.52 -9.94
CA TYR A 33 18.04 -21.92 -10.75
C TYR A 33 17.68 -20.45 -11.00
N HIS A 34 18.49 -19.54 -10.47
CA HIS A 34 18.43 -18.14 -10.84
C HIS A 34 18.96 -18.02 -12.28
N LEU A 35 18.10 -17.63 -13.22
CA LEU A 35 18.53 -17.36 -14.59
C LEU A 35 19.53 -16.22 -14.58
N THR A 36 20.75 -16.50 -14.98
CA THR A 36 21.81 -15.50 -15.11
C THR A 36 21.60 -14.70 -16.40
N HIS A 37 22.20 -13.52 -16.51
CA HIS A 37 22.18 -12.72 -17.74
C HIS A 37 22.68 -13.52 -18.97
N SER A 38 23.53 -14.53 -18.74
CA SER A 38 23.99 -15.50 -19.74
C SER A 38 22.85 -16.32 -20.36
N ASP A 39 21.81 -16.66 -19.59
CA ASP A 39 20.71 -17.50 -20.07
C ASP A 39 19.78 -16.75 -21.02
N ALA A 40 19.63 -15.43 -20.87
CA ALA A 40 18.85 -14.62 -21.79
C ALA A 40 19.50 -14.55 -23.18
N ALA A 41 20.82 -14.32 -23.23
CA ALA A 41 21.57 -14.33 -24.50
C ALA A 41 21.49 -15.69 -25.22
N LYS A 42 21.59 -16.79 -24.48
CA LYS A 42 21.43 -18.15 -25.03
C LYS A 42 20.03 -18.39 -25.61
N LYS A 43 18.97 -17.91 -24.94
CA LYS A 43 17.60 -18.01 -25.46
C LYS A 43 17.42 -17.24 -26.77
N THR A 44 17.98 -16.03 -26.84
CA THR A 44 17.97 -15.23 -28.08
C THR A 44 18.73 -15.95 -29.19
N ALA A 45 19.94 -16.45 -28.91
CA ALA A 45 20.71 -17.21 -29.89
C ALA A 45 19.97 -18.44 -30.41
N LEU A 46 19.30 -19.20 -29.53
CA LEU A 46 18.48 -20.34 -29.93
C LEU A 46 17.37 -19.94 -30.91
N ARG A 47 16.65 -18.86 -30.60
CA ARG A 47 15.58 -18.34 -31.48
C ARG A 47 16.14 -17.87 -32.82
N THR A 48 17.28 -17.19 -32.83
CA THR A 48 17.95 -16.74 -34.06
C THR A 48 18.37 -17.91 -34.94
N ILE A 49 18.96 -18.97 -34.35
CA ILE A 49 19.38 -20.16 -35.10
C ILE A 49 18.17 -20.87 -35.71
N ILE A 50 17.07 -21.00 -34.97
CA ILE A 50 15.85 -21.62 -35.48
C ILE A 50 15.24 -20.81 -36.62
N LYS A 51 15.17 -19.48 -36.47
CA LYS A 51 14.72 -18.58 -37.54
C LYS A 51 15.59 -18.73 -38.79
N PHE A 52 16.91 -18.72 -38.63
CA PHE A 52 17.86 -18.91 -39.72
C PHE A 52 17.69 -20.28 -40.41
N ARG A 53 17.48 -21.34 -39.64
CA ARG A 53 17.18 -22.67 -40.19
C ARG A 53 15.89 -22.65 -41.01
N ASP A 54 14.83 -22.03 -40.50
CA ASP A 54 13.53 -21.98 -41.16
C ASP A 54 13.58 -21.15 -42.45
N ASP A 55 14.31 -20.03 -42.44
CA ASP A 55 14.54 -19.17 -43.59
C ASP A 55 15.29 -19.91 -44.72
N LEU A 56 16.29 -20.72 -44.37
CA LEU A 56 17.09 -21.50 -45.32
C LEU A 56 16.55 -22.92 -45.59
N LYS A 57 15.46 -23.32 -44.92
CA LYS A 57 14.86 -24.66 -45.00
C LYS A 57 15.86 -25.80 -44.81
N LEU A 58 16.79 -25.63 -43.88
CA LEU A 58 17.81 -26.64 -43.61
C LEU A 58 17.19 -27.87 -42.92
N PRO A 59 17.57 -29.11 -43.31
CA PRO A 59 17.02 -30.35 -42.74
C PRO A 59 17.65 -30.69 -41.38
N VAL A 60 17.71 -29.73 -40.47
CA VAL A 60 18.32 -29.88 -39.13
C VAL A 60 17.23 -30.00 -38.07
N SER A 61 17.30 -31.04 -37.25
CA SER A 61 16.33 -31.28 -36.19
C SER A 61 16.47 -30.25 -35.05
N ASN A 62 15.35 -29.89 -34.40
CA ASN A 62 15.38 -29.05 -33.19
C ASN A 62 16.28 -29.65 -32.10
N THR A 63 16.33 -30.98 -32.00
CA THR A 63 17.12 -31.70 -31.02
C THR A 63 18.62 -31.43 -31.17
N ASP A 64 19.11 -31.35 -32.40
CA ASP A 64 20.53 -31.07 -32.66
C ASP A 64 20.87 -29.61 -32.37
N ILE A 65 19.96 -28.69 -32.70
CA ILE A 65 20.10 -27.27 -32.34
C ILE A 65 20.13 -27.10 -30.81
N PHE A 66 19.30 -27.83 -30.07
CA PHE A 66 19.31 -27.78 -28.60
C PHE A 66 20.61 -28.32 -28.02
N LYS A 67 21.14 -29.42 -28.56
CA LYS A 67 22.46 -29.95 -28.16
C LYS A 67 23.58 -28.94 -28.43
N TYR A 68 23.57 -28.31 -29.60
CA TYR A 68 24.56 -27.30 -29.99
C TYR A 68 24.54 -26.07 -29.07
N THR A 69 23.34 -25.60 -28.72
CA THR A 69 23.14 -24.43 -27.84
C THR A 69 23.25 -24.77 -26.35
N GLY A 70 23.36 -26.05 -25.99
CA GLY A 70 23.44 -26.53 -24.60
C GLY A 70 22.10 -26.53 -23.85
N PHE A 71 20.97 -26.49 -24.54
CA PHE A 71 19.65 -26.61 -23.92
C PHE A 71 19.20 -28.06 -23.80
N THR A 72 18.54 -28.40 -22.69
CA THR A 72 17.78 -29.66 -22.62
C THR A 72 16.54 -29.57 -23.49
N HIS A 73 16.08 -30.71 -24.03
CA HIS A 73 14.92 -30.78 -24.93
C HIS A 73 13.68 -30.06 -24.35
N ALA A 74 13.32 -30.33 -23.09
CA ALA A 74 12.20 -29.69 -22.42
C ALA A 74 12.37 -28.16 -22.27
N THR A 75 13.60 -27.70 -22.01
CA THR A 75 13.87 -26.26 -21.88
C THR A 75 13.84 -25.57 -23.23
N GLY A 76 14.39 -26.19 -24.28
CA GLY A 76 14.37 -25.66 -25.64
C GLY A 76 12.94 -25.38 -26.12
N TYR A 77 12.05 -26.37 -26.00
CA TYR A 77 10.64 -26.18 -26.36
C TYR A 77 9.92 -25.15 -25.48
N ARG A 78 10.23 -25.08 -24.19
CA ARG A 78 9.68 -24.03 -23.31
C ARG A 78 10.09 -22.63 -23.78
N VAL A 79 11.36 -22.45 -24.17
CA VAL A 79 11.88 -21.18 -24.68
C VAL A 79 11.24 -20.78 -26.02
N LEU A 80 10.92 -21.75 -26.87
CA LEU A 80 10.21 -21.51 -28.13
C LEU A 80 8.72 -21.20 -27.92
N LYS A 81 8.10 -21.83 -26.91
CA LYS A 81 6.71 -21.56 -26.54
C LYS A 81 6.53 -20.19 -25.89
N ASP A 82 7.50 -19.76 -25.08
CA ASP A 82 7.57 -18.40 -24.55
C ASP A 82 7.97 -17.45 -25.69
N SER A 83 7.01 -17.12 -26.57
CA SER A 83 7.17 -16.14 -27.65
C SER A 83 7.29 -14.70 -27.14
N THR A 84 6.93 -14.47 -25.87
CA THR A 84 7.03 -13.16 -25.25
C THR A 84 8.49 -12.82 -24.98
N ASP A 85 8.93 -11.74 -25.63
CA ASP A 85 10.12 -11.00 -25.22
C ASP A 85 10.02 -10.66 -23.73
N HIS A 86 11.17 -10.55 -23.06
CA HIS A 86 11.45 -10.75 -21.64
C HIS A 86 10.65 -9.93 -20.60
N ARG A 87 9.56 -9.27 -20.98
CA ARG A 87 8.80 -8.36 -20.12
C ARG A 87 7.31 -8.59 -20.30
N PHE A 88 6.80 -9.68 -19.74
CA PHE A 88 5.36 -9.83 -19.50
C PHE A 88 4.79 -8.58 -18.78
N HIS A 89 5.60 -7.97 -17.90
CA HIS A 89 5.33 -6.73 -17.17
C HIS A 89 5.23 -5.45 -18.03
N ASN A 90 5.73 -5.45 -19.27
CA ASN A 90 5.69 -4.28 -20.16
C ASN A 90 4.76 -4.48 -21.36
N ASN A 91 4.03 -5.59 -21.43
CA ASN A 91 3.08 -5.79 -22.52
C ASN A 91 1.81 -4.97 -22.24
N PRO A 92 1.48 -3.93 -23.03
CA PRO A 92 0.27 -3.13 -22.79
C PRO A 92 -1.03 -3.92 -23.04
N PHE A 93 -0.94 -5.12 -23.65
CA PHE A 93 -2.09 -5.96 -23.99
C PHE A 93 -2.36 -7.08 -22.97
N CYS A 94 -1.47 -7.29 -21.99
CA CYS A 94 -1.66 -8.32 -20.98
C CYS A 94 -1.71 -7.67 -19.59
N ASP A 95 -2.82 -7.87 -18.88
CA ASP A 95 -2.88 -7.51 -17.46
C ASP A 95 -2.00 -8.46 -16.63
N GLU A 96 -1.21 -7.88 -15.73
CA GLU A 96 -0.36 -8.64 -14.81
C GLU A 96 -1.23 -9.47 -13.85
N THR A 97 -1.29 -10.78 -14.09
CA THR A 97 -2.03 -11.71 -13.22
C THR A 97 -1.20 -12.21 -12.04
N ARG A 98 0.12 -11.97 -12.02
CA ARG A 98 0.96 -12.39 -10.89
C ARG A 98 0.91 -11.36 -9.78
N GLY A 99 0.45 -11.80 -8.62
CA GLY A 99 0.54 -11.03 -7.39
C GLY A 99 -0.50 -11.43 -6.39
N ARG A 100 -0.30 -11.01 -5.14
CA ARG A 100 -1.37 -11.02 -4.15
C ARG A 100 -2.42 -10.01 -4.61
N PRO A 101 -3.72 -10.36 -4.64
CA PRO A 101 -4.77 -9.41 -4.98
C PRO A 101 -4.67 -8.18 -4.08
N ARG A 102 -4.89 -6.99 -4.66
CA ARG A 102 -4.84 -5.73 -3.92
C ARG A 102 -5.94 -5.74 -2.85
N ALA A 103 -5.62 -5.26 -1.66
CA ALA A 103 -6.59 -5.17 -0.56
C ALA A 103 -7.65 -4.07 -0.79
N LEU A 104 -7.36 -3.09 -1.65
CA LEU A 104 -8.26 -2.03 -2.06
C LEU A 104 -8.39 -2.08 -3.58
N THR A 105 -9.63 -2.16 -4.08
CA THR A 105 -9.94 -1.98 -5.50
C THR A 105 -9.95 -0.48 -5.82
N GLU A 106 -9.87 -0.13 -7.12
CA GLU A 106 -9.94 1.27 -7.54
C GLU A 106 -11.28 1.92 -7.17
N ALA A 107 -12.40 1.19 -7.32
CA ALA A 107 -13.72 1.66 -6.92
C ALA A 107 -13.80 2.01 -5.42
N ASN A 108 -13.18 1.21 -4.55
CA ASN A 108 -13.12 1.51 -3.12
C ASN A 108 -12.33 2.80 -2.84
N ILE A 109 -11.27 3.06 -3.61
CA ILE A 109 -10.47 4.28 -3.47
C ILE A 109 -11.30 5.49 -3.92
N ASP A 110 -12.06 5.37 -5.00
CA ASP A 110 -12.94 6.43 -5.50
C ASP A 110 -14.04 6.78 -4.49
N GLN A 111 -14.65 5.77 -3.86
CA GLN A 111 -15.65 5.98 -2.80
C GLN A 111 -15.05 6.67 -1.57
N ILE A 112 -13.82 6.33 -1.17
CA ILE A 112 -13.11 7.03 -0.08
C ILE A 112 -12.88 8.50 -0.46
N ILE A 113 -12.47 8.77 -1.70
CA ILE A 113 -12.20 10.12 -2.19
C ILE A 113 -13.47 10.96 -2.23
N GLU A 114 -14.57 10.40 -2.72
CA GLU A 114 -15.87 11.08 -2.74
C GLU A 114 -16.32 11.43 -1.33
N PHE A 115 -16.19 10.48 -0.39
CA PHE A 115 -16.48 10.70 1.03
C PHE A 115 -15.61 11.83 1.61
N LEU A 116 -14.30 11.84 1.34
CA LEU A 116 -13.39 12.90 1.78
C LEU A 116 -13.76 14.27 1.21
N GLY A 117 -14.20 14.33 -0.05
CA GLY A 117 -14.63 15.56 -0.70
C GLY A 117 -15.94 16.12 -0.14
N ARG A 118 -16.86 15.25 0.31
CA ARG A 118 -18.17 15.65 0.83
C ARG A 118 -18.10 16.13 2.28
N GLU A 119 -17.46 15.35 3.16
CA GLU A 119 -17.56 15.59 4.61
C GLU A 119 -16.36 16.36 5.20
N GLY A 120 -15.34 16.69 4.39
CA GLY A 120 -14.15 17.42 4.87
C GLY A 120 -13.47 16.75 6.07
N CYS A 121 -13.60 15.42 6.18
CA CYS A 121 -13.50 14.72 7.45
C CYS A 121 -12.06 14.55 7.98
N SER A 122 -11.84 14.97 9.23
CA SER A 122 -10.62 14.77 10.03
C SER A 122 -10.44 13.35 10.58
N LEU A 123 -10.98 12.34 9.91
CA LEU A 123 -10.98 11.00 10.47
C LEU A 123 -9.56 10.38 10.47
N PRO A 124 -9.26 9.53 11.48
CA PRO A 124 -8.08 8.70 11.44
C PRO A 124 -8.21 7.67 10.31
N TRP A 125 -7.09 7.33 9.68
CA TRP A 125 -7.05 6.39 8.54
C TRP A 125 -7.73 5.04 8.82
N ALA A 126 -7.69 4.57 10.07
CA ALA A 126 -8.28 3.30 10.46
C ALA A 126 -9.81 3.29 10.33
N ASN A 127 -10.45 4.46 10.54
CA ASN A 127 -11.91 4.57 10.54
C ASN A 127 -12.45 5.06 9.19
N LEU A 128 -11.56 5.46 8.27
CA LEU A 128 -11.95 6.08 7.01
C LEU A 128 -12.74 5.12 6.12
N CYS A 129 -12.33 3.86 6.02
CA CYS A 129 -13.06 2.89 5.20
C CYS A 129 -14.45 2.60 5.77
N ALA A 130 -14.57 2.43 7.09
CA ALA A 130 -15.86 2.19 7.73
C ALA A 130 -16.80 3.40 7.58
N ALA A 131 -16.27 4.62 7.75
CA ALA A 131 -17.05 5.85 7.57
C ALA A 131 -17.49 6.06 6.12
N ALA A 132 -16.66 5.67 5.15
CA ALA A 132 -17.01 5.66 3.74
C ALA A 132 -18.00 4.54 3.36
N GLY A 133 -18.44 3.70 4.31
CA GLY A 133 -19.36 2.59 4.08
C GLY A 133 -18.74 1.40 3.34
N LEU A 134 -17.41 1.22 3.44
CA LEU A 134 -16.71 0.11 2.79
C LEU A 134 -16.60 -1.10 3.71
N GLU A 135 -17.05 -2.24 3.20
CA GLU A 135 -16.90 -3.54 3.82
C GLU A 135 -15.93 -4.44 3.03
N PHE A 136 -15.19 -5.29 3.75
CA PHE A 136 -14.15 -6.14 3.17
C PHE A 136 -14.40 -7.62 3.49
N PRO A 137 -15.46 -8.25 2.94
CA PRO A 137 -15.84 -9.61 3.31
C PRO A 137 -14.75 -10.65 2.98
N ASN A 138 -13.96 -10.40 1.93
CA ASN A 138 -12.93 -11.32 1.45
C ASN A 138 -11.59 -11.19 2.20
N LEU A 139 -11.48 -10.28 3.18
CA LEU A 139 -10.26 -10.04 3.94
C LEU A 139 -10.50 -10.39 5.41
N SER A 140 -9.62 -11.21 5.99
CA SER A 140 -9.71 -11.55 7.43
C SER A 140 -9.50 -10.35 8.35
N LYS A 141 -8.88 -9.29 7.85
CA LYS A 141 -8.62 -8.04 8.57
C LYS A 141 -8.82 -6.85 7.63
N PRO A 142 -9.31 -5.70 8.14
CA PRO A 142 -9.42 -4.50 7.35
C PRO A 142 -8.04 -4.06 6.79
N PRO A 143 -8.01 -3.33 5.66
CA PRO A 143 -6.78 -2.81 5.10
C PRO A 143 -5.99 -1.98 6.12
N SER A 144 -4.67 -2.15 6.15
CA SER A 144 -3.82 -1.37 7.06
C SER A 144 -3.90 0.13 6.76
N THR A 145 -3.71 0.96 7.78
CA THR A 145 -3.66 2.44 7.64
C THR A 145 -2.63 2.88 6.59
N THR A 146 -1.49 2.21 6.52
CA THR A 146 -0.45 2.45 5.51
C THR A 146 -0.94 2.13 4.09
N THR A 147 -1.71 1.07 3.91
CA THR A 147 -2.29 0.69 2.62
C THR A 147 -3.27 1.75 2.14
N ILE A 148 -4.19 2.18 3.01
CA ILE A 148 -5.19 3.22 2.70
C ILE A 148 -4.47 4.53 2.36
N LYS A 149 -3.49 4.94 3.19
CA LYS A 149 -2.68 6.14 2.95
C LYS A 149 -1.99 6.12 1.60
N LYS A 150 -1.32 5.01 1.24
CA LYS A 150 -0.63 4.89 -0.06
C LYS A 150 -1.61 4.97 -1.23
N ALA A 151 -2.77 4.31 -1.12
CA ALA A 151 -3.79 4.30 -2.17
C ALA A 151 -4.36 5.71 -2.42
N VAL A 152 -4.82 6.38 -1.36
CA VAL A 152 -5.35 7.74 -1.44
C VAL A 152 -4.27 8.74 -1.89
N TYR A 153 -3.02 8.55 -1.44
CA TYR A 153 -1.92 9.40 -1.88
C TYR A 153 -1.55 9.19 -3.35
N GLY A 154 -1.70 7.97 -3.87
CA GLY A 154 -1.53 7.67 -5.29
C GLY A 154 -2.48 8.48 -6.17
N ARG A 155 -3.67 8.83 -5.66
CA ARG A 155 -4.65 9.68 -6.35
C ARG A 155 -4.45 11.20 -6.10
N GLY A 156 -3.35 11.60 -5.48
CA GLY A 156 -3.00 13.00 -5.28
C GLY A 156 -3.59 13.67 -4.03
N TRP A 157 -4.39 12.97 -3.23
CA TRP A 157 -4.93 13.51 -1.97
C TRP A 157 -3.89 13.49 -0.85
N ARG A 158 -3.81 14.55 -0.04
CA ARG A 158 -2.85 14.66 1.07
C ARG A 158 -3.53 15.25 2.31
N LYS A 159 -3.05 14.87 3.51
CA LYS A 159 -3.42 15.60 4.74
C LYS A 159 -2.74 16.97 4.74
N CYS A 160 -3.49 18.00 5.09
CA CYS A 160 -2.96 19.30 5.44
C CYS A 160 -2.02 19.14 6.66
N VAL A 161 -0.82 19.68 6.53
CA VAL A 161 0.24 19.58 7.55
C VAL A 161 -0.14 20.30 8.84
N ALA A 162 -0.83 21.45 8.72
CA ALA A 162 -1.07 22.35 9.84
C ALA A 162 -2.15 21.87 10.80
N CYS A 163 -3.24 21.30 10.28
CA CYS A 163 -4.32 20.76 11.12
C CYS A 163 -4.27 19.24 11.22
N SER A 164 -3.62 18.51 10.30
CA SER A 164 -3.75 17.06 10.15
C SER A 164 -5.21 16.57 9.96
N LYS A 165 -6.13 17.52 9.74
CA LYS A 165 -7.59 17.34 9.72
C LYS A 165 -8.17 17.35 8.30
N PHE A 166 -7.69 18.25 7.44
CA PHE A 166 -8.28 18.42 6.11
C PHE A 166 -7.47 17.71 5.03
N TRP A 167 -8.17 17.26 3.99
CA TRP A 167 -7.58 16.59 2.84
C TRP A 167 -7.69 17.51 1.64
N THR A 168 -6.57 17.78 0.98
CA THR A 168 -6.56 18.60 -0.24
C THR A 168 -5.90 17.85 -1.38
N PHE A 169 -6.33 18.16 -2.60
CA PHE A 169 -5.62 17.74 -3.81
C PHE A 169 -4.23 18.36 -3.83
N LYS A 170 -3.24 17.60 -4.31
CA LYS A 170 -1.85 18.04 -4.41
C LYS A 170 -1.73 19.39 -5.12
N ASN A 171 -2.39 19.58 -6.26
CA ASN A 171 -2.29 20.81 -7.04
C ASN A 171 -2.79 22.03 -6.25
N VAL A 172 -3.86 21.85 -5.47
CA VAL A 172 -4.40 22.89 -4.59
C VAL A 172 -3.46 23.15 -3.42
N ALA A 173 -2.85 22.10 -2.86
CA ALA A 173 -1.84 22.22 -1.81
C ALA A 173 -0.58 22.95 -2.30
N ASP A 174 -0.10 22.61 -3.50
CA ASP A 174 1.07 23.21 -4.14
C ASP A 174 0.81 24.68 -4.49
N GLU A 175 -0.39 25.00 -5.01
CA GLU A 175 -0.78 26.39 -5.27
C GLU A 175 -0.92 27.21 -3.98
N HIS A 176 -1.49 26.62 -2.92
CA HIS A 176 -1.51 27.26 -1.61
C HIS A 176 -0.10 27.49 -1.06
N ASP A 177 0.83 26.56 -1.27
CA ASP A 177 2.23 26.71 -0.86
C ASP A 177 2.96 27.79 -1.68
N ARG A 178 2.65 27.90 -2.99
CA ARG A 178 3.17 28.99 -3.83
C ARG A 178 2.69 30.35 -3.34
N LEU A 179 1.37 30.51 -3.15
CA LEU A 179 0.79 31.75 -2.63
C LEU A 179 1.31 32.06 -1.23
N ALA A 180 1.56 31.03 -0.42
CA ALA A 180 2.18 31.18 0.89
C ALA A 180 3.55 31.86 0.81
N GLN A 181 4.39 31.35 -0.09
CA GLN A 181 5.74 31.85 -0.32
C GLN A 181 5.72 33.28 -0.86
N GLU A 182 4.83 33.60 -1.80
CA GLU A 182 4.67 34.96 -2.32
C GLU A 182 4.26 35.96 -1.22
N GLN A 183 3.35 35.58 -0.33
CA GLN A 183 2.94 36.43 0.80
C GLN A 183 4.07 36.60 1.83
N LEU A 184 4.88 35.56 2.05
CA LEU A 184 6.05 35.61 2.93
C LEU A 184 7.10 36.60 2.41
N GLU A 185 7.39 36.55 1.10
CA GLU A 185 8.32 37.46 0.43
C GLU A 185 7.82 38.90 0.45
N LYS A 186 6.53 39.10 0.13
CA LYS A 186 5.91 40.43 0.02
C LYS A 186 5.79 41.15 1.36
N HIS A 187 5.39 40.43 2.41
CA HIS A 187 5.05 41.04 3.69
C HIS A 187 6.11 40.85 4.78
N LYS A 188 7.21 40.14 4.50
CA LYS A 188 8.29 39.83 5.48
C LYS A 188 7.73 39.33 6.83
N LEU A 189 6.66 38.54 6.79
CA LEU A 189 5.98 38.08 8.00
C LEU A 189 6.62 36.79 8.52
N ASP A 190 7.16 36.81 9.74
CA ASP A 190 7.53 35.60 10.45
C ASP A 190 6.27 34.86 10.95
N LEU A 191 5.99 33.67 10.41
CA LEU A 191 4.90 32.80 10.87
C LEU A 191 5.19 32.25 12.29
N ALA A 192 4.41 32.68 13.28
CA ALA A 192 4.45 32.17 14.66
C ALA A 192 3.16 31.38 14.99
N TYR A 193 3.32 30.14 15.48
CA TYR A 193 2.24 29.43 16.19
C TYR A 193 2.28 29.83 17.66
N PHE A 194 1.13 30.25 18.20
CA PHE A 194 0.97 30.55 19.63
C PHE A 194 0.33 29.37 20.35
N ARG A 195 0.94 28.90 21.44
CA ARG A 195 0.35 27.92 22.35
C ARG A 195 0.35 28.49 23.77
N PHE A 196 -0.76 28.38 24.50
CA PHE A 196 -0.75 28.67 25.94
C PHE A 196 -0.20 27.45 26.68
N GLY A 197 0.88 27.64 27.44
CA GLY A 197 1.36 26.63 28.38
C GLY A 197 0.44 26.52 29.60
N PRO A 198 0.53 25.43 30.40
CA PRO A 198 -0.26 25.26 31.63
C PRO A 198 0.00 26.37 32.68
N ASN A 199 1.05 27.16 32.50
CA ASN A 199 1.43 28.34 33.28
C ASN A 199 0.83 29.66 32.75
N GLY A 200 -0.05 29.63 31.74
CA GLY A 200 -0.69 30.83 31.17
C GLY A 200 0.23 31.71 30.31
N LYS A 201 1.49 31.32 30.11
CA LYS A 201 2.43 32.03 29.23
C LYS A 201 2.34 31.48 27.80
N VAL A 202 2.47 32.38 26.81
CA VAL A 202 2.45 32.03 25.39
C VAL A 202 3.82 31.52 24.97
N ASN A 203 3.87 30.26 24.53
CA ASN A 203 5.05 29.66 23.93
C ASN A 203 4.95 29.74 22.40
N VAL A 204 6.00 30.27 21.78
CA VAL A 204 6.12 30.41 20.33
C VAL A 204 7.07 29.32 19.82
N THR A 205 6.57 28.42 18.97
CA THR A 205 7.42 27.45 18.28
C THR A 205 7.38 27.74 16.79
N ARG A 206 8.50 28.21 16.24
CA ARG A 206 8.66 28.47 14.81
C ARG A 206 9.22 27.22 14.13
N LYS A 207 8.58 26.78 13.04
CA LYS A 207 9.24 25.92 12.05
C LYS A 207 9.10 26.60 10.70
N ALA A 208 10.22 26.94 10.09
CA ALA A 208 10.25 27.63 8.80
C ALA A 208 9.55 26.79 7.72
N GLY A 209 8.62 27.40 6.96
CA GLY A 209 8.11 26.90 5.69
C GLY A 209 6.80 26.07 5.67
N THR A 210 5.72 26.42 6.40
CA THR A 210 4.40 25.73 6.21
C THR A 210 3.16 26.62 6.42
N GLN A 211 2.09 26.43 5.62
CA GLN A 211 0.78 27.13 5.71
C GLN A 211 -0.46 26.20 5.89
N TYR A 212 -1.57 26.81 6.31
CA TYR A 212 -2.88 26.21 6.66
C TYR A 212 -3.90 26.24 5.49
N CYS A 213 -4.97 25.43 5.57
CA CYS A 213 -6.10 25.51 4.63
C CYS A 213 -7.14 26.58 5.00
N THR A 214 -7.97 26.97 4.03
CA THR A 214 -8.98 28.05 4.08
C THR A 214 -10.01 27.91 5.20
N GLU A 215 -10.43 26.69 5.55
CA GLU A 215 -11.37 26.43 6.66
C GLU A 215 -10.69 26.45 8.05
N CYS A 216 -9.36 26.47 8.10
CA CYS A 216 -8.60 26.32 9.34
C CYS A 216 -8.25 27.67 10.01
N ILE A 217 -8.51 28.79 9.34
CA ILE A 217 -8.14 30.14 9.81
C ILE A 217 -9.37 30.87 10.35
N GLN A 218 -9.49 30.89 11.69
CA GLN A 218 -9.83 32.07 12.50
C GLN A 218 -11.05 32.97 12.15
N SER A 219 -12.02 32.57 11.30
CA SER A 219 -13.15 33.46 10.96
C SER A 219 -14.24 33.59 12.02
N ARG A 220 -14.31 32.69 13.03
CA ARG A 220 -15.36 32.78 14.08
C ARG A 220 -14.98 33.59 15.32
N ALA A 221 -13.70 33.85 15.58
CA ALA A 221 -13.25 34.45 16.84
C ALA A 221 -12.84 35.93 16.72
N LEU A 222 -12.56 36.44 15.52
CA LEU A 222 -12.18 37.85 15.33
C LEU A 222 -13.39 38.80 15.21
N ASP A 223 -14.53 38.32 14.75
CA ASP A 223 -15.73 39.15 14.57
C ASP A 223 -16.37 39.60 15.89
N SER A 224 -16.29 38.79 16.95
CA SER A 224 -16.86 39.15 18.25
C SER A 224 -16.02 40.21 18.98
N HIS A 225 -14.70 40.20 18.77
CA HIS A 225 -13.79 41.10 19.50
C HIS A 225 -13.68 42.49 18.85
N LEU A 226 -13.91 42.60 17.53
CA LEU A 226 -13.98 43.88 16.82
C LEU A 226 -15.32 44.58 17.01
N LYS A 227 -16.44 43.85 17.09
CA LYS A 227 -17.77 44.42 17.41
C LYS A 227 -17.83 45.07 18.80
N ASN A 228 -17.05 44.57 19.77
CA ASN A 228 -16.99 45.13 21.13
C ASN A 228 -16.11 46.39 21.27
N ARG A 229 -15.35 46.78 20.23
CA ARG A 229 -14.51 47.99 20.25
C ARG A 229 -15.12 49.19 19.52
N ILE A 230 -16.15 48.97 18.70
CA ILE A 230 -16.80 50.05 17.93
C ILE A 230 -17.91 50.74 18.74
N ASN A 231 -18.38 50.14 19.84
CA ASN A 231 -19.45 50.68 20.70
C ASN A 231 -18.94 51.16 22.08
N LYS A 232 -17.73 51.70 22.17
CA LYS A 232 -17.21 52.28 23.41
C LYS A 232 -16.50 53.61 23.17
#